data_AF-A0AAW6P2S5-F1
#
_entry.id   AF-A0AAW6P2S5-F1
#
_cell.length_a   1.000
_cell.length_b   1.000
_cell.length_c   1.000
_cell.angle_alpha   90.00
_cell.angle_beta   90.00
_cell.angle_gamma   90.00
#
_symmetry.space_group_name_H-M   'P 1'
#
loop_
_entity.id
_entity.type
_entity.pdbx_description
1 polymer ?
#
loop_
_entity_poly.entity_id
_entity_poly.type
_entity_poly.pdbx_seq_one_letter_code
_entity_poly.pdbx_strand_id
1 'polypeptide(L)'
;MTPETINVAGIPAAANEEIDKPRFQTTLDGVEQRCSKCDEYWPYDAEFFFKGSNGKLYTYCKACYYEMPSMQKRLAARGKRRSV
;
A
#
# COMPACT_ATOMS: atom_id res chain seq x y z
N MET A 1 -28.18 22.79 51.40
CA MET A 1 -27.36 21.62 51.05
C MET A 1 -28.13 20.78 50.04
N THR A 2 -28.01 21.12 48.76
CA THR A 2 -28.44 20.26 47.65
C THR A 2 -27.16 19.72 47.01
N PRO A 3 -26.98 18.40 46.85
CA PRO A 3 -25.83 17.88 46.15
C PRO A 3 -25.96 18.30 44.68
N GLU A 4 -24.99 19.08 44.21
CA GLU A 4 -24.92 19.51 42.82
C GLU A 4 -24.76 18.27 41.93
N THR A 5 -25.74 18.08 41.05
CA THR A 5 -25.77 16.97 40.11
C THR A 5 -24.77 17.27 39.00
N ILE A 6 -23.68 16.50 38.94
CA ILE A 6 -22.69 16.60 37.86
C ILE A 6 -23.35 16.07 36.59
N ASN A 7 -23.72 17.00 35.70
CA ASN A 7 -24.30 16.70 34.41
C ASN A 7 -23.17 16.39 33.42
N VAL A 8 -22.87 15.10 33.21
CA VAL A 8 -21.86 14.63 32.25
C VAL A 8 -22.48 14.71 30.85
N ALA A 9 -22.51 15.91 30.30
CA ALA A 9 -22.94 16.15 28.93
C ALA A 9 -21.96 15.49 27.95
N GLY A 10 -22.47 14.49 27.24
CA GLY A 10 -22.18 14.24 25.83
C GLY A 10 -20.72 14.11 25.44
N ILE A 11 -20.24 12.87 25.40
CA ILE A 11 -19.13 12.45 24.55
C ILE A 11 -19.53 12.72 23.08
N PRO A 12 -18.84 13.58 22.30
CA PRO A 12 -18.76 13.34 20.87
C PRO A 12 -17.62 12.35 20.64
N ALA A 13 -18.00 11.12 20.31
CA ALA A 13 -17.13 10.11 19.73
C ALA A 13 -16.72 10.55 18.32
N ALA A 14 -15.90 11.59 18.22
CA ALA A 14 -15.24 11.95 16.97
C ALA A 14 -14.01 11.07 16.80
N ALA A 15 -14.24 9.77 16.65
CA ALA A 15 -13.30 8.88 15.99
C ALA A 15 -13.33 9.22 14.49
N ASN A 16 -12.65 10.28 14.10
CA ASN A 16 -12.16 10.47 12.74
C ASN A 16 -10.66 10.68 12.83
N GLU A 17 -10.00 9.70 13.42
CA GLU A 17 -8.57 9.55 13.30
C GLU A 17 -8.33 8.97 11.90
N GLU A 18 -8.13 9.85 10.92
CA GLU A 18 -7.53 9.49 9.64
C GLU A 18 -6.07 9.08 9.90
N ILE A 19 -5.88 7.91 10.50
CA ILE A 19 -4.57 7.32 10.70
C ILE A 19 -4.04 7.01 9.30
N ASP A 20 -3.05 7.77 8.84
CA ASP A 20 -2.28 7.48 7.63
C ASP A 20 -1.87 6.01 7.65
N LYS A 21 -2.34 5.22 6.68
CA LYS A 21 -2.07 3.78 6.64
C LYS A 21 -0.56 3.55 6.59
N PRO A 22 0.03 2.81 7.53
CA PRO A 22 1.48 2.66 7.59
C PRO A 22 1.99 1.97 6.33
N ARG A 23 3.18 2.38 5.88
CA ARG A 23 3.80 1.83 4.65
C ARG A 23 4.22 0.37 4.78
N PHE A 24 4.47 -0.09 6.00
CA PHE A 24 4.83 -1.47 6.31
C PHE A 24 3.98 -1.96 7.48
N GLN A 25 3.66 -3.24 7.47
CA GLN A 25 3.06 -3.93 8.60
C GLN A 25 3.76 -5.27 8.84
N THR A 26 3.78 -5.72 10.09
CA THR A 26 4.33 -7.03 10.44
C THR A 26 3.17 -7.92 10.89
N THR A 27 2.94 -9.00 10.16
CA THR A 27 1.94 -10.02 10.47
C THR A 27 2.63 -11.30 10.95
N LEU A 28 1.84 -12.32 11.28
CA LEU A 28 2.35 -13.63 11.69
C LEU A 28 3.17 -14.31 10.58
N ASP A 29 2.85 -14.02 9.32
CA ASP A 29 3.51 -14.56 8.14
C ASP A 29 4.77 -13.77 7.74
N GLY A 30 5.00 -12.59 8.34
CA GLY A 30 6.21 -11.80 8.15
C GLY A 30 5.97 -10.31 7.90
N VAL A 31 6.92 -9.68 7.20
CA VAL A 31 6.86 -8.25 6.88
C VAL A 31 6.14 -8.05 5.56
N GLU A 32 5.14 -7.19 5.57
CA GLU A 32 4.37 -6.79 4.40
C GLU A 32 4.56 -5.29 4.13
N GLN A 33 4.57 -4.93 2.85
CA GLN A 33 4.63 -3.55 2.39
C GLN A 33 3.33 -3.16 1.68
N ARG A 34 2.84 -1.95 1.97
CA ARG A 34 1.75 -1.33 1.23
C ARG A 34 2.24 -0.83 -0.12
N CYS A 35 1.56 -1.26 -1.19
CA CYS A 35 1.75 -0.71 -2.52
C CYS A 35 1.21 0.73 -2.59
N SER A 36 2.03 1.70 -2.99
CA SER A 36 1.60 3.11 -3.12
C SER A 36 0.63 3.38 -4.30
N LYS A 37 0.19 2.36 -5.04
CA LYS A 37 -0.68 2.47 -6.22
C LYS A 37 -2.05 1.84 -6.02
N CYS A 38 -2.11 0.66 -5.42
CA CYS A 38 -3.36 -0.04 -5.13
C CYS A 38 -3.71 -0.03 -3.63
N ASP A 39 -2.86 0.57 -2.78
CA ASP A 39 -3.04 0.66 -1.33
C ASP A 39 -3.21 -0.68 -0.59
N GLU A 40 -2.75 -1.76 -1.24
CA GLU A 40 -2.85 -3.12 -0.75
C GLU A 40 -1.53 -3.58 -0.14
N TYR A 41 -1.62 -4.37 0.94
CA TYR A 41 -0.46 -4.94 1.61
C TYR A 41 -0.08 -6.26 0.94
N TRP A 42 1.18 -6.36 0.57
CA TRP A 42 1.76 -7.56 -0.02
C TRP A 42 3.03 -7.93 0.73
N PRO A 43 3.41 -9.23 0.78
CA PRO A 43 4.65 -9.66 1.39
C PRO A 43 5.84 -8.86 0.83
N TYR A 44 6.71 -8.35 1.71
CA TYR A 44 7.90 -7.59 1.34
C TYR A 44 8.99 -8.52 0.78
N ASP A 45 8.65 -9.21 -0.30
CA ASP A 45 9.48 -10.17 -0.99
C ASP A 45 9.67 -9.79 -2.48
N ALA A 46 10.74 -10.32 -3.08
CA ALA A 46 11.05 -10.15 -4.49
C ALA A 46 10.03 -10.82 -5.43
N GLU A 47 9.12 -11.65 -4.91
CA GLU A 47 7.98 -12.20 -5.65
C GLU A 47 6.92 -11.13 -5.97
N PHE A 48 6.59 -10.26 -5.02
CA PHE A 48 5.53 -9.25 -5.16
C PHE A 48 6.04 -7.86 -5.52
N PHE A 49 7.30 -7.56 -5.20
CA PHE A 49 7.94 -6.28 -5.52
C PHE A 49 9.15 -6.49 -6.43
N PHE A 50 9.37 -5.58 -7.37
CA PHE A 50 10.61 -5.61 -8.15
C PHE A 50 11.80 -5.28 -7.25
N LYS A 51 12.95 -5.91 -7.51
CA LYS A 51 14.21 -5.55 -6.87
C LYS A 51 14.95 -4.53 -7.73
N GLY A 52 15.17 -3.34 -7.19
CA GLY A 52 15.99 -2.32 -7.83
C GLY A 52 17.47 -2.67 -7.78
N SER A 53 18.26 -2.04 -8.66
CA SER A 53 19.72 -2.24 -8.73
C SER A 53 20.44 -1.90 -7.42
N ASN A 54 19.83 -1.04 -6.59
CA ASN A 54 20.36 -0.65 -5.28
C ASN A 54 20.03 -1.68 -4.17
N GLY A 55 19.51 -2.85 -4.52
CA GLY A 55 19.10 -3.90 -3.57
C GLY A 55 17.78 -3.64 -2.85
N LYS A 56 17.17 -2.45 -3.02
CA LYS A 56 15.88 -2.07 -2.42
C LYS A 56 14.72 -2.56 -3.29
N LEU A 57 13.65 -3.02 -2.64
CA LEU A 57 12.39 -3.33 -3.33
C LEU A 57 11.66 -2.02 -3.71
N TYR A 58 10.94 -2.05 -4.82
CA TYR A 58 10.10 -0.94 -5.28
C TYR A 58 8.92 -0.70 -4.34
N THR A 59 8.34 0.50 -4.38
CA THR A 59 7.22 0.92 -3.50
C THR A 59 5.84 0.50 -4.01
N TYR A 60 5.79 -0.06 -5.22
CA TYR A 60 4.56 -0.53 -5.86
C TYR A 60 4.74 -1.99 -6.29
N CYS A 61 3.65 -2.74 -6.25
CA CYS A 61 3.64 -4.16 -6.58
C CYS A 61 3.91 -4.39 -8.07
N LYS A 62 4.30 -5.62 -8.42
CA LYS A 62 4.56 -6.00 -9.82
C LYS A 62 3.34 -5.84 -10.71
N ALA A 63 2.13 -6.10 -10.21
CA ALA A 63 0.89 -5.90 -10.96
C ALA A 63 0.77 -4.45 -11.44
N CYS A 64 0.84 -3.50 -10.52
CA CYS A 64 0.79 -2.07 -10.84
C CYS A 64 1.94 -1.63 -11.76
N TYR A 65 3.11 -2.26 -11.68
CA TYR A 65 4.21 -2.01 -12.61
C TYR A 65 3.89 -2.44 -14.05
N TYR A 66 3.27 -3.62 -14.24
CA TYR A 66 2.86 -4.09 -15.57
C TYR A 66 1.72 -3.27 -16.15
N GLU A 67 0.85 -2.75 -15.30
CA GLU A 67 -0.21 -1.81 -15.70
C GLU A 67 0.33 -0.42 -16.07
N MET A 68 1.59 -0.09 -15.81
CA MET A 68 2.11 1.22 -16.21
C MET A 68 2.12 1.38 -17.74
N PRO A 69 1.65 2.51 -18.28
CA PRO A 69 1.59 2.73 -19.74
C PRO A 69 2.97 2.64 -20.39
N SER A 70 4.02 3.07 -19.67
CA SER A 70 5.42 2.94 -20.12
C SER A 70 5.85 1.47 -20.28
N MET A 71 5.38 0.58 -19.41
CA MET A 71 5.67 -0.84 -19.48
C MET A 71 4.86 -1.52 -20.58
N GLN A 72 3.56 -1.23 -20.67
CA GLN A 72 2.71 -1.72 -21.76
C GLN A 72 3.26 -1.36 -23.15
N LYS A 73 3.71 -0.11 -23.36
CA LYS A 73 4.37 0.31 -24.61
C LYS A 73 5.62 -0.50 -24.93
N ARG A 74 6.44 -0.82 -23.92
CA ARG A 74 7.65 -1.66 -24.08
C ARG A 74 7.31 -3.10 -24.44
N LEU A 75 6.29 -3.68 -23.80
CA LEU A 75 5.80 -5.02 -24.11
C LEU A 75 5.26 -5.10 -25.53
N ALA A 76 4.44 -4.13 -25.94
CA ALA A 76 3.89 -4.05 -27.29
C ALA A 76 5.00 -3.92 -28.36
N ALA A 77 6.00 -3.06 -28.12
CA ALA A 77 7.16 -2.92 -29.01
C ALA A 77 7.98 -4.21 -29.11
N ARG A 78 8.05 -5.01 -28.03
CA ARG A 78 8.75 -6.30 -28.02
C ARG A 78 7.97 -7.39 -28.74
N GLY A 79 6.65 -7.42 -28.61
CA GLY A 79 5.77 -8.34 -29.35
C GLY A 79 5.85 -8.13 -30.87
N LYS A 80 5.93 -6.87 -31.32
CA LYS A 80 6.05 -6.51 -32.75
C LYS A 80 7.32 -7.06 -33.42
N ARG A 81 8.40 -7.31 -32.67
CA ARG A 81 9.70 -7.80 -33.20
C ARG A 81 9.77 -9.32 -33.36
N ARG A 82 8.77 -10.06 -32.89
CA ARG A 82 8.77 -11.53 -32.88
C ARG A 82 7.93 -12.15 -33.99
N SER A 83 7.41 -11.31 -34.90
CA SER A 83 6.79 -11.72 -36.15
C SER A 83 7.79 -11.52 -37.28
N VAL A 84 8.78 -12.42 -37.38
CA VAL A 84 9.59 -12.65 -38.57
C VAL A 84 9.70 -14.16 -38.78
#